data_AF-A0A662UQ16-F1
#
_entry.id   AF-A0A662UQ16-F1
#
_cell.length_a   1.000
_cell.length_b   1.000
_cell.length_c   1.000
_cell.angle_alpha   90.00
_cell.angle_beta   90.00
_cell.angle_gamma   90.00
#
_symmetry.space_group_name_H-M   'P 1'
#
loop_
_entity.id
_entity.type
_entity.pdbx_description
1 polymer ?
#
loop_
_entity_poly.entity_id
_entity_poly.type
_entity_poly.pdbx_seq_one_letter_code
_entity_poly.pdbx_strand_id
1 'polypeptide(L)' 'MGRTVEAVYEKGVLRPLEKLNLPEGTRVRLRVEGIFGLLKDWRIDSQKLKDELRKLHG' A
#
# COMPACT_ATOMS: atom_id res chain seq x y z
N MET A 1 19.25 3.17 0.70
CA MET A 1 18.69 2.66 -0.58
C MET A 1 17.46 1.84 -0.25
N GLY A 2 16.33 2.14 -0.87
CA GLY A 2 15.10 1.33 -0.74
C GLY A 2 14.87 0.54 -2.03
N ARG A 3 14.26 -0.65 -1.91
CA ARG A 3 13.77 -1.41 -3.07
C ARG A 3 12.24 -1.45 -3.02
N THR A 4 11.61 -1.39 -4.18
CA THR A 4 10.19 -1.70 -4.33
C THR A 4 10.04 -3.20 -4.46
N VAL A 5 9.07 -3.78 -3.76
CA VAL A 5 8.78 -5.21 -3.77
C VAL A 5 7.34 -5.37 -4.22
N GLU A 6 7.10 -6.20 -5.22
CA GLU A 6 5.75 -6.56 -5.63
C GLU A 6 5.17 -7.63 -4.70
N ALA A 7 3.89 -7.49 -4.35
CA ALA A 7 3.20 -8.37 -3.43
C ALA A 7 1.72 -8.50 -3.82
N VAL A 8 1.13 -9.64 -3.47
CA VAL A 8 -0.31 -9.88 -3.55
C VAL A 8 -0.95 -9.79 -2.18
N TYR A 9 -2.14 -9.21 -2.11
CA TYR A 9 -2.94 -9.17 -0.89
C TYR A 9 -3.91 -10.34 -0.87
N GLU A 10 -3.69 -11.31 0.01
CA GLU A 10 -4.52 -12.49 0.12
C GLU A 10 -4.85 -12.79 1.58
N LYS A 11 -6.14 -13.04 1.87
CA LYS A 11 -6.62 -13.41 3.21
C LYS A 11 -6.16 -12.47 4.32
N GLY A 12 -6.11 -11.17 4.05
CA GLY A 12 -5.72 -10.16 5.04
C GLY A 12 -4.22 -9.87 5.12
N VAL A 13 -3.38 -10.53 4.32
CA VAL A 13 -1.91 -10.48 4.42
C VAL A 13 -1.26 -10.12 3.08
N LEU A 14 -0.27 -9.23 3.11
CA LEU A 14 0.60 -8.96 1.95
C LEU A 14 1.67 -10.03 1.82
N ARG A 15 1.69 -10.72 0.67
CA ARG A 15 2.64 -11.78 0.34
C ARG A 15 3.53 -11.34 -0.81
N PRO A 16 4.86 -11.24 -0.63
CA PRO A 16 5.76 -10.84 -1.70
C PRO A 16 5.80 -11.89 -2.82
N LEU A 17 5.94 -11.43 -4.07
CA LEU A 17 6.09 -12.30 -5.24
C LEU A 17 7.52 -12.89 -5.35
N GLU A 18 8.48 -12.30 -4.64
CA GLU A 18 9.88 -12.73 -4.59
C GLU A 18 10.36 -12.99 -3.16
N LYS A 19 11.40 -13.80 -3.02
CA LYS A 19 12.02 -14.08 -1.72
C LYS A 19 12.88 -12.89 -1.29
N LEU A 20 12.57 -12.33 -0.12
CA LEU A 20 13.22 -11.11 0.35
C LEU A 20 14.54 -11.33 1.09
N ASN A 21 14.86 -12.56 1.53
CA ASN A 21 16.08 -12.91 2.29
C ASN A 21 16.40 -11.92 3.43
N LEU A 22 15.37 -11.45 4.14
CA LEU A 22 15.54 -10.55 5.28
C LEU A 22 15.75 -11.37 6.56
N PRO A 23 16.57 -10.87 7.51
CA PRO A 23 16.68 -11.47 8.84
C PRO A 23 15.31 -11.54 9.54
N GLU A 24 15.11 -12.58 10.34
CA GLU A 24 13.89 -12.71 11.15
C GLU A 24 13.72 -11.50 12.09
N GLY A 25 12.49 -11.02 12.24
CA GLY A 25 12.19 -9.82 13.05
C GLY A 25 12.50 -8.49 12.36
N THR A 26 12.97 -8.47 11.11
CA THR A 26 13.23 -7.23 10.38
C THR A 26 11.94 -6.42 10.19
N ARG A 27 11.88 -5.22 10.79
CA ARG A 27 10.77 -4.28 10.62
C ARG A 27 10.94 -3.54 9.29
N VAL A 28 9.94 -3.63 8.42
CA VAL A 28 9.89 -2.90 7.15
C VAL A 28 8.76 -1.87 7.15
N ARG A 29 8.93 -0.79 6.38
CA ARG A 29 7.88 0.20 6.12
C ARG A 29 7.31 -0.07 4.74
N LEU A 30 5.99 -0.28 4.67
CA LEU A 30 5.29 -0.49 3.42
C LEU A 30 4.80 0.83 2.85
N ARG A 31 4.86 0.96 1.52
CA ARG A 31 4.19 2.02 0.76
C ARG A 31 3.32 1.33 -0.28
N VAL A 32 2.02 1.55 -0.20
CA VAL A 32 1.05 1.04 -1.16
C VAL A 32 0.73 2.16 -2.14
N GLU A 33 0.99 1.95 -3.42
CA GLU A 33 0.71 2.91 -4.49
C GLU A 33 -0.50 2.41 -5.30
N GLY A 34 -1.35 3.32 -5.80
CA GLY A 34 -2.51 2.93 -6.64
C GLY A 34 -3.80 2.54 -5.90
N ILE A 35 -3.93 2.90 -4.61
CA ILE A 35 -5.13 2.62 -3.79
C ILE A 35 -6.47 3.04 -4.41
N PHE A 36 -6.49 4.00 -5.34
CA PHE A 36 -7.72 4.46 -6.02
C PHE A 36 -8.55 3.33 -6.66
N GLY A 37 -7.95 2.23 -7.10
CA GLY A 37 -8.68 1.08 -7.63
C GLY A 37 -9.27 0.16 -6.56
N LEU A 38 -8.59 0.01 -5.41
CA LEU A 38 -9.01 -0.83 -4.29
C LEU A 38 -10.10 -0.17 -3.43
N LEU A 39 -10.18 1.17 -3.48
CA LEU A 39 -11.18 1.97 -2.79
C LEU A 39 -12.57 1.91 -3.44
N LYS A 40 -12.75 1.21 -4.57
CA LYS A 40 -14.08 1.02 -5.18
C LYS A 40 -15.00 0.15 -4.32
N ASP A 41 -14.45 -0.87 -3.63
CA ASP A 41 -15.21 -1.77 -2.75
C ASP A 41 -15.23 -1.30 -1.29
N TRP A 42 -14.27 -0.47 -0.90
CA TRP A 42 -14.39 0.30 0.33
C TRP A 42 -15.45 1.37 0.09
N ARG A 43 -16.39 1.61 1.02
CA ARG A 43 -17.30 2.79 0.96
C ARG A 43 -16.51 4.09 1.18
N ILE A 44 -15.48 4.35 0.40
CA ILE A 44 -14.71 5.58 0.42
C ILE A 44 -15.17 6.42 -0.74
N ASP A 45 -15.76 7.55 -0.38
CA ASP A 45 -16.04 8.63 -1.31
C ASP A 45 -14.70 9.11 -1.90
N SER A 46 -14.45 8.73 -3.14
CA SER A 46 -13.22 9.05 -3.85
C SER A 46 -13.03 10.55 -4.07
N GLN A 47 -14.10 11.35 -4.05
CA GLN A 47 -13.99 12.82 -4.10
C GLN A 47 -13.44 13.36 -2.78
N LYS A 48 -14.00 12.92 -1.65
CA LYS A 48 -13.53 13.34 -0.31
C LYS A 48 -12.05 13.03 -0.09
N LEU A 49 -11.59 11.85 -0.50
CA LEU A 49 -10.18 11.47 -0.37
C LEU A 49 -9.26 12.36 -1.23
N LYS A 50 -9.69 12.67 -2.46
CA LYS A 50 -8.92 13.54 -3.36
C LYS A 50 -8.78 14.96 -2.78
N ASP A 51 -9.86 15.47 -2.18
CA ASP A 51 -9.84 16.79 -1.53
C ASP A 51 -8.95 16.82 -0.29
N GLU A 52 -8.93 15.76 0.52
CA GLU A 52 -8.01 15.65 1.68
C GLU A 52 -6.55 15.57 1.26
N LEU A 53 -6.21 14.79 0.24
CA LEU A 53 -4.84 14.70 -0.29
C LEU A 53 -4.36 16.04 -0.84
N ARG A 54 -5.24 16.79 -1.52
CA ARG A 54 -4.93 18.13 -2.04
C ARG A 54 -4.65 19.14 -0.93
N LYS A 55 -5.29 19.01 0.23
CA LYS A 55 -5.04 19.85 1.42
C LYS A 55 -3.74 19.51 2.15
N LEU A 56 -3.27 18.27 2.06
CA LEU A 56 -2.03 17.83 2.73
C LEU A 56 -0.75 18.17 1.95
N HIS A 57 -0.85 18.31 0.64
CA HIS A 57 0.26 18.63 -0.27
C HIS A 57 0.19 20.05 -0.86
N GLY A 58 -0.71 20.88 -0.35
CA GLY A 58 -0.83 22.31 -0.64
C GLY A 58 -0.25 23.16 0.47
#